data_AF-A0A2S1SK95-F1
#
_entry.id   AF-A0A2S1SK95-F1
#
_cell.length_a   1.000
_cell.length_b   1.000
_cell.length_c   1.000
_cell.angle_alpha   90.00
_cell.angle_beta   90.00
_cell.angle_gamma   90.00
#
_symmetry.space_group_name_H-M   'P 1'
#
loop_
_entity.id
_entity.type
_entity.pdbx_description
1 polymer ?
#
loop_
_entity_poly.entity_id
_entity_poly.type
_entity_poly.pdbx_seq_one_letter_code
_entity_poly.pdbx_strand_id
1 'polypeptide(L)'
;MKKITKKGNGLLCVAFVLSAFLSSSIATAAQSGIKVSNSVHTANRYAPTLTTDSLNSVNVTDTTEVEKHRIWLTLEADNLVTTILVGYVPGATLGVDAGYDCVNFWNPDSAFYSLIYGDAYLIQGRPLPFTTDDVVPLGFKALQAGNLIISVIDADGIFSEGQEILLRDKLNGTTSSINNTPYNFTSDSGTFNDRFEIVYTNANLAISTFGIAKDVRVYAKEGKVFVQSPENIDTVRIFDLQGRLLSERSDVNGPYYQTEELEAGRQLLIVQVADKQGHTIVKKIMN
;
A
#
# COMPACT_ATOMS: atom_id res chain seq x y z
N MET A 1 -8.93 10.03 -40.06
CA MET A 1 -9.59 8.74 -39.81
C MET A 1 -9.66 8.51 -38.29
N LYS A 2 -10.86 8.20 -37.80
CA LYS A 2 -11.37 7.96 -36.43
C LYS A 2 -10.41 8.15 -35.22
N LYS A 3 -10.65 9.23 -34.46
CA LYS A 3 -10.43 9.28 -33.00
C LYS A 3 -11.34 8.24 -32.36
N ILE A 4 -10.77 7.21 -31.75
CA ILE A 4 -11.50 6.27 -30.89
C ILE A 4 -11.62 6.93 -29.52
N THR A 5 -12.81 7.38 -29.19
CA THR A 5 -13.16 8.05 -27.93
C THR A 5 -13.25 7.01 -26.81
N LYS A 6 -12.19 6.84 -26.01
CA LYS A 6 -12.16 6.03 -24.78
C LYS A 6 -12.83 6.76 -23.60
N LYS A 7 -14.12 7.11 -23.75
CA LYS A 7 -14.90 7.84 -22.72
C LYS A 7 -15.44 6.96 -21.58
N GLY A 8 -15.11 5.66 -21.55
CA GLY A 8 -15.81 4.66 -20.72
C GLY A 8 -15.05 4.08 -19.51
N ASN A 9 -13.76 4.38 -19.31
CA ASN A 9 -12.94 3.56 -18.39
C ASN A 9 -12.86 4.07 -16.94
N GLY A 10 -13.09 5.37 -16.67
CA GLY A 10 -12.98 5.93 -15.32
C GLY A 10 -14.11 5.51 -14.38
N LEU A 11 -15.36 5.57 -14.85
CA LEU A 11 -16.53 5.09 -14.10
C LEU A 11 -16.53 3.56 -13.95
N LEU A 12 -15.92 2.87 -14.93
CA LEU A 12 -15.74 1.42 -14.90
C LEU A 12 -14.78 1.00 -13.80
N CYS A 13 -13.69 1.75 -13.60
CA CYS A 13 -12.68 1.45 -12.59
C CYS A 13 -13.25 1.48 -11.17
N VAL A 14 -13.99 2.53 -10.82
CA VAL A 14 -14.67 2.62 -9.52
C VAL A 14 -15.71 1.51 -9.39
N ALA A 15 -16.53 1.25 -10.42
CA ALA A 15 -17.55 0.19 -10.35
C ALA A 15 -16.97 -1.23 -10.23
N PHE A 16 -15.85 -1.52 -10.90
CA PHE A 16 -15.20 -2.83 -10.88
C PHE A 16 -14.47 -3.08 -9.55
N VAL A 17 -13.72 -2.08 -9.09
CA VAL A 17 -12.94 -2.20 -7.85
C VAL A 17 -13.84 -2.12 -6.61
N LEU A 18 -14.89 -1.29 -6.64
CA LEU A 18 -15.86 -1.24 -5.54
C LEU A 18 -16.55 -2.59 -5.34
N SER A 19 -16.73 -3.41 -6.39
CA SER A 19 -17.24 -4.78 -6.24
C SER A 19 -16.28 -5.75 -5.54
N ALA A 20 -14.96 -5.53 -5.65
CA ALA A 20 -13.95 -6.30 -4.91
C ALA A 20 -13.97 -5.98 -3.40
N PHE A 21 -14.43 -4.79 -3.02
CA PHE A 21 -14.55 -4.35 -1.62
C PHE A 21 -15.99 -4.50 -1.05
N LEU A 22 -17.02 -4.44 -1.90
CA LEU A 22 -18.45 -4.58 -1.58
C LEU A 22 -18.95 -6.04 -1.62
N SER A 23 -18.13 -7.06 -1.32
CA SER A 23 -18.69 -8.37 -1.03
C SER A 23 -19.54 -8.29 0.25
N SER A 24 -20.79 -7.83 0.10
CA SER A 24 -21.92 -8.17 0.92
C SER A 24 -22.79 -9.04 0.02
N SER A 25 -23.07 -10.23 0.52
CA SER A 25 -23.82 -11.29 -0.15
C SER A 25 -25.07 -10.77 -0.88
N ILE A 26 -25.01 -10.64 -2.21
CA ILE A 26 -26.22 -10.63 -3.04
C ILE A 26 -26.59 -12.09 -3.28
N ALA A 27 -27.37 -12.66 -2.36
CA ALA A 27 -28.16 -13.84 -2.69
C ALA A 27 -29.23 -13.41 -3.71
N THR A 28 -28.88 -13.38 -4.99
CA THR A 28 -29.88 -13.32 -6.06
C THR A 28 -30.55 -14.69 -6.09
N ALA A 29 -31.72 -14.81 -5.46
CA ALA A 29 -32.62 -15.91 -5.74
C ALA A 29 -33.10 -15.76 -7.19
N ALA A 30 -32.31 -16.29 -8.13
CA ALA A 30 -32.77 -16.52 -9.49
C ALA A 30 -33.75 -17.70 -9.43
N GLN A 31 -35.03 -17.40 -9.21
CA GLN A 31 -36.10 -18.35 -9.45
C GLN A 31 -36.22 -18.53 -10.97
N SER A 32 -35.33 -19.35 -11.53
CA SER A 32 -35.49 -19.86 -12.88
C SER A 32 -36.65 -20.87 -12.85
N GLY A 33 -37.82 -20.40 -13.25
CA GLY A 33 -38.94 -21.27 -13.58
C GLY A 33 -38.54 -22.18 -14.73
N ILE A 34 -38.12 -23.40 -14.43
CA ILE A 34 -38.00 -24.46 -15.42
C ILE A 34 -39.43 -24.81 -15.85
N LYS A 35 -39.84 -24.33 -17.03
CA LYS A 35 -41.01 -24.86 -17.73
C LYS A 35 -40.67 -26.25 -18.24
N VAL A 36 -41.14 -27.30 -17.55
CA VAL A 36 -41.14 -28.65 -18.12
C VAL A 36 -42.34 -28.75 -19.06
N SER A 37 -42.08 -28.71 -20.36
CA SER A 37 -43.08 -29.06 -21.38
C SER A 37 -43.25 -30.57 -21.42
N ASN A 38 -44.37 -31.05 -20.88
CA ASN A 38 -44.81 -32.43 -21.03
C ASN A 38 -45.31 -32.63 -22.48
N SER A 39 -44.52 -33.30 -23.31
CA SER A 39 -44.99 -33.87 -24.58
C SER A 39 -45.07 -35.38 -24.43
N VAL A 40 -46.30 -35.87 -24.26
CA VAL A 40 -46.65 -37.28 -24.23
C VAL A 40 -46.48 -37.85 -25.64
N HIS A 41 -45.58 -38.82 -25.80
CA HIS A 41 -45.70 -39.83 -26.85
C HIS A 41 -45.44 -41.23 -26.26
N THR A 42 -46.42 -42.08 -26.49
CA THR A 42 -46.58 -43.46 -26.03
C THR A 42 -45.70 -44.43 -26.82
N ALA A 43 -44.95 -45.30 -26.14
CA ALA A 43 -44.88 -46.75 -26.41
C ALA A 43 -43.98 -47.52 -25.41
N ASN A 44 -44.67 -48.36 -24.65
CA ASN A 44 -44.28 -49.51 -23.82
C ASN A 44 -43.03 -50.33 -24.25
N ARG A 45 -42.13 -50.68 -23.30
CA ARG A 45 -41.88 -52.08 -22.79
C ARG A 45 -40.61 -52.22 -21.92
N TYR A 46 -40.80 -52.80 -20.73
CA TYR A 46 -39.86 -53.46 -19.78
C TYR A 46 -38.76 -52.63 -19.08
N ALA A 47 -38.93 -52.46 -17.76
CA ALA A 47 -37.91 -51.99 -16.81
C ALA A 47 -36.94 -53.13 -16.41
N PRO A 48 -35.74 -52.80 -15.90
CA PRO A 48 -35.61 -52.88 -14.45
C PRO A 48 -35.03 -51.60 -13.81
N THR A 49 -35.44 -51.42 -12.58
CA THR A 49 -35.23 -50.34 -11.63
C THR A 49 -33.76 -49.93 -11.47
N LEU A 50 -33.44 -48.67 -11.79
CA LEU A 50 -32.23 -48.01 -11.30
C LEU A 50 -32.63 -47.15 -10.09
N THR A 51 -32.10 -47.53 -8.94
CA THR A 51 -32.22 -46.84 -7.67
C THR A 51 -31.77 -45.39 -7.82
N THR A 52 -32.58 -44.46 -7.34
CA THR A 52 -32.23 -43.04 -7.21
C THR A 52 -31.11 -42.91 -6.19
N ASP A 53 -29.86 -42.92 -6.67
CA ASP A 53 -28.73 -42.50 -5.86
C ASP A 53 -28.88 -40.99 -5.68
N SER A 54 -29.23 -40.60 -4.46
CA SER A 54 -29.38 -39.21 -4.07
C SER A 54 -28.06 -38.50 -4.32
N LEU A 55 -28.02 -37.63 -5.33
CA LEU A 55 -27.03 -36.57 -5.40
C LEU A 55 -27.22 -35.71 -4.15
N ASN A 56 -26.49 -36.03 -3.10
CA ASN A 56 -26.27 -35.13 -1.99
C ASN A 56 -25.64 -33.87 -2.58
N SER A 57 -26.47 -32.86 -2.84
CA SER A 57 -26.01 -31.50 -2.98
C SER A 57 -25.38 -31.13 -1.64
N VAL A 58 -24.07 -31.32 -1.53
CA VAL A 58 -23.31 -30.70 -0.46
C VAL A 58 -23.43 -29.21 -0.72
N ASN A 59 -24.35 -28.56 -0.02
CA ASN A 59 -24.32 -27.11 0.14
C ASN A 59 -23.09 -26.82 0.98
N VAL A 60 -21.93 -26.78 0.34
CA VAL A 60 -20.73 -26.15 0.91
C VAL A 60 -21.01 -24.66 0.86
N THR A 61 -21.76 -24.15 1.83
CA THR A 61 -21.72 -22.74 2.19
C THR A 61 -20.47 -22.54 3.02
N ASP A 62 -19.29 -22.65 2.39
CA ASP A 62 -18.06 -22.15 3.00
C ASP A 62 -18.08 -20.63 2.83
N THR A 63 -18.87 -19.97 3.68
CA THR A 63 -18.98 -18.51 3.76
C THR A 63 -17.81 -17.98 4.58
N THR A 64 -16.58 -18.30 4.18
CA THR A 64 -15.43 -17.53 4.67
C THR A 64 -15.57 -16.14 4.06
N GLU A 65 -16.13 -15.21 4.85
CA GLU A 65 -15.97 -13.78 4.60
C GLU A 65 -14.48 -13.53 4.32
N VAL A 66 -14.18 -13.03 3.12
CA VAL A 66 -12.81 -12.72 2.74
C VAL A 66 -12.33 -11.61 3.67
N GLU A 67 -11.30 -11.89 4.46
CA GLU A 67 -10.71 -10.93 5.38
C GLU A 67 -10.39 -9.64 4.63
N LYS A 68 -10.85 -8.50 5.14
CA LYS A 68 -10.58 -7.19 4.55
C LYS A 68 -10.61 -6.12 5.64
N HIS A 69 -9.72 -5.15 5.50
CA HIS A 69 -9.67 -3.97 6.38
C HIS A 69 -9.54 -2.72 5.53
N ARG A 70 -10.45 -1.76 5.69
CA ARG A 70 -10.58 -0.61 4.81
C ARG A 70 -10.61 0.70 5.58
N ILE A 71 -10.06 1.73 4.95
CA ILE A 71 -10.09 3.11 5.43
C ILE A 71 -10.57 3.98 4.28
N TRP A 72 -11.63 4.75 4.51
CA TRP A 72 -12.07 5.80 3.61
C TRP A 72 -11.58 7.14 4.13
N LEU A 73 -10.68 7.76 3.38
CA LEU A 73 -10.07 9.04 3.74
C LEU A 73 -10.68 10.14 2.86
N THR A 74 -10.97 11.28 3.46
CA THR A 74 -11.44 12.46 2.73
C THR A 74 -10.45 13.60 2.84
N LEU A 75 -10.43 14.42 1.81
CA LEU A 75 -9.89 15.77 1.83
C LEU A 75 -11.01 16.75 1.49
N GLU A 76 -11.23 17.71 2.37
CA GLU A 76 -12.20 18.79 2.20
C GLU A 76 -11.46 20.11 2.00
N ALA A 77 -11.88 20.87 1.00
CA ALA A 77 -11.40 22.22 0.70
C ALA A 77 -12.56 23.06 0.17
N ASP A 78 -13.03 24.06 0.94
CA ASP A 78 -14.17 24.94 0.67
C ASP A 78 -15.41 24.29 0.01
N ASN A 79 -15.39 24.07 -1.31
CA ASN A 79 -16.51 23.49 -2.08
C ASN A 79 -16.16 22.15 -2.78
N LEU A 80 -15.03 21.53 -2.42
CA LEU A 80 -14.56 20.29 -2.99
C LEU A 80 -14.27 19.27 -1.89
N VAL A 81 -14.90 18.11 -2.00
CA VAL A 81 -14.63 16.95 -1.15
C VAL A 81 -14.20 15.80 -2.05
N THR A 82 -13.03 15.23 -1.77
CA THR A 82 -12.52 14.06 -2.47
C THR A 82 -12.32 12.92 -1.48
N THR A 83 -12.83 11.74 -1.81
CA THR A 83 -12.68 10.52 -0.98
C THR A 83 -11.80 9.51 -1.71
N ILE A 84 -10.89 8.89 -0.98
CA ILE A 84 -10.11 7.74 -1.43
C ILE A 84 -10.34 6.54 -0.51
N LEU A 85 -10.04 5.35 -1.03
CA LEU A 85 -10.10 4.10 -0.29
C LEU A 85 -8.73 3.43 -0.26
N VAL A 86 -8.29 3.07 0.93
CA VAL A 86 -7.14 2.16 1.12
C VAL A 86 -7.66 0.89 1.76
N GLY A 87 -7.47 -0.24 1.10
CA GLY A 87 -8.01 -1.53 1.53
C GLY A 87 -6.96 -2.62 1.58
N TYR A 88 -6.88 -3.34 2.69
CA TYR A 88 -6.03 -4.50 2.89
C TYR A 88 -6.82 -5.76 2.58
N VAL A 89 -6.38 -6.54 1.60
CA VAL A 89 -7.08 -7.73 1.11
C VAL A 89 -6.10 -8.85 0.72
N PRO A 90 -6.50 -10.13 0.76
CA PRO A 90 -5.63 -11.23 0.36
C PRO A 90 -5.34 -11.15 -1.14
N GLY A 91 -4.07 -11.32 -1.51
CA GLY A 91 -3.64 -11.33 -2.91
C GLY A 91 -3.32 -9.97 -3.52
N ALA A 92 -3.59 -8.86 -2.82
CA ALA A 92 -3.04 -7.56 -3.18
C ALA A 92 -1.54 -7.47 -2.80
N THR A 93 -0.85 -6.50 -3.37
CA THR A 93 0.58 -6.23 -3.19
C THR A 93 0.81 -4.76 -2.83
N LEU A 94 2.07 -4.37 -2.66
CA LEU A 94 2.45 -2.96 -2.52
C LEU A 94 2.60 -2.24 -3.87
N GLY A 95 2.48 -2.99 -4.98
CA GLY A 95 2.57 -2.49 -6.34
C GLY A 95 1.19 -2.19 -6.91
N VAL A 96 1.10 -2.22 -8.25
CA VAL A 96 -0.17 -2.01 -8.96
C VAL A 96 -0.83 -3.35 -9.23
N ASP A 97 -2.05 -3.54 -8.72
CA ASP A 97 -2.82 -4.76 -8.80
C ASP A 97 -4.15 -4.56 -9.54
N ALA A 98 -4.27 -5.26 -10.67
CA ALA A 98 -5.47 -5.23 -11.49
C ALA A 98 -6.66 -5.85 -10.73
N GLY A 99 -7.72 -5.06 -10.54
CA GLY A 99 -8.93 -5.47 -9.83
C GLY A 99 -9.00 -4.99 -8.38
N TYR A 100 -7.89 -4.52 -7.81
CA TYR A 100 -7.84 -3.90 -6.48
C TYR A 100 -7.54 -2.40 -6.55
N ASP A 101 -6.75 -1.97 -7.52
CA ASP A 101 -6.36 -0.57 -7.66
C ASP A 101 -7.20 0.19 -8.68
N CYS A 102 -7.48 1.46 -8.35
CA CYS A 102 -8.10 2.38 -9.27
C CYS A 102 -7.29 3.65 -9.47
N VAL A 103 -6.63 3.74 -10.62
CA VAL A 103 -5.84 4.90 -11.04
C VAL A 103 -6.71 6.14 -11.24
N ASN A 104 -6.23 7.30 -10.80
CA ASN A 104 -6.86 8.59 -11.04
C ASN A 104 -6.60 9.05 -12.50
N PHE A 105 -7.30 8.45 -13.46
CA PHE A 105 -7.00 8.62 -14.89
C PHE A 105 -7.57 9.90 -15.53
N TRP A 106 -8.51 10.60 -14.86
CA TRP A 106 -9.37 11.56 -15.57
C TRP A 106 -9.75 12.83 -14.80
N ASN A 107 -9.34 12.99 -13.55
CA ASN A 107 -9.81 14.12 -12.77
C ASN A 107 -8.66 15.10 -12.50
N PRO A 108 -8.45 16.12 -13.36
CA PRO A 108 -7.47 17.18 -13.11
C PRO A 108 -7.81 17.97 -11.84
N ASP A 109 -9.02 17.81 -11.30
CA ASP A 109 -9.51 18.43 -10.09
C ASP A 109 -9.60 17.45 -8.90
N SER A 110 -9.14 16.19 -9.04
CA SER A 110 -9.06 15.29 -7.87
C SER A 110 -8.03 15.85 -6.92
N ALA A 111 -8.50 16.36 -5.80
CA ALA A 111 -7.66 17.04 -4.84
C ALA A 111 -6.95 16.06 -3.91
N PHE A 112 -7.25 14.76 -3.93
CA PHE A 112 -6.68 13.80 -2.99
C PHE A 112 -6.56 12.40 -3.58
N TYR A 113 -5.46 11.72 -3.27
CA TYR A 113 -5.12 10.40 -3.79
C TYR A 113 -4.05 9.73 -2.94
N SER A 114 -3.97 8.40 -3.00
CA SER A 114 -2.79 7.67 -2.57
C SER A 114 -1.81 7.50 -3.73
N LEU A 115 -0.55 7.18 -3.41
CA LEU A 115 0.52 7.05 -4.39
C LEU A 115 1.06 5.62 -4.45
N ILE A 116 1.17 5.09 -5.68
CA ILE A 116 1.93 3.87 -5.98
C ILE A 116 3.02 4.27 -6.97
N TYR A 117 4.29 4.15 -6.57
CA TYR A 117 5.44 4.56 -7.38
C TYR A 117 5.38 5.98 -7.96
N GLY A 118 4.68 6.89 -7.27
CA GLY A 118 4.50 8.29 -7.69
C GLY A 118 3.25 8.56 -8.55
N ASP A 119 2.53 7.51 -8.97
CA ASP A 119 1.27 7.64 -9.70
C ASP A 119 0.08 7.72 -8.73
N ALA A 120 -0.95 8.48 -9.11
CA ALA A 120 -2.12 8.78 -8.27
C ALA A 120 -3.24 7.74 -8.38
N TYR A 121 -3.76 7.28 -7.24
CA TYR A 121 -4.83 6.28 -7.13
C TYR A 121 -5.96 6.77 -6.21
N LEU A 122 -7.21 6.48 -6.62
CA LEU A 122 -8.43 6.74 -5.84
C LEU A 122 -8.79 5.56 -4.94
N ILE A 123 -8.43 4.35 -5.37
CA ILE A 123 -8.57 3.12 -4.59
C ILE A 123 -7.24 2.40 -4.66
N GLN A 124 -6.75 1.95 -3.52
CA GLN A 124 -5.50 1.20 -3.40
C GLN A 124 -5.72 -0.07 -2.59
N GLY A 125 -5.44 -1.21 -3.21
CA GLY A 125 -5.27 -2.50 -2.54
C GLY A 125 -3.91 -2.59 -1.87
N ARG A 126 -3.85 -3.24 -0.70
CA ARG A 126 -2.63 -3.49 0.07
C ARG A 126 -2.63 -4.93 0.59
N PRO A 127 -1.47 -5.54 0.81
CA PRO A 127 -1.38 -6.96 1.10
C PRO A 127 -1.93 -7.30 2.49
N LEU A 128 -2.58 -8.46 2.58
CA LEU A 128 -2.67 -9.21 3.83
C LEU A 128 -1.59 -10.31 3.87
N PRO A 129 -1.03 -10.63 5.06
CA PRO A 129 -1.41 -10.11 6.39
C PRO A 129 -0.97 -8.65 6.64
N PHE A 130 -1.78 -7.91 7.39
CA PHE A 130 -1.51 -6.51 7.77
C PHE A 130 -0.26 -6.41 8.65
N THR A 131 0.52 -5.35 8.45
CA THR A 131 1.68 -5.01 9.29
C THR A 131 1.62 -3.54 9.70
N THR A 132 1.93 -3.25 10.95
CA THR A 132 1.95 -1.87 11.47
C THR A 132 3.13 -1.03 10.95
N ASP A 133 4.10 -1.67 10.29
CA ASP A 133 5.23 -1.01 9.62
C ASP A 133 4.85 -0.40 8.27
N ASP A 134 3.62 -0.62 7.82
CA ASP A 134 3.20 -0.15 6.51
C ASP A 134 3.03 1.37 6.47
N VAL A 135 3.31 1.93 5.29
CA VAL A 135 3.26 3.36 5.02
C VAL A 135 2.48 3.58 3.73
N VAL A 136 1.46 4.44 3.81
CA VAL A 136 0.63 4.80 2.64
C VAL A 136 0.91 6.25 2.28
N PRO A 137 1.71 6.53 1.23
CA PRO A 137 1.97 7.89 0.82
C PRO A 137 0.71 8.50 0.20
N LEU A 138 0.44 9.76 0.56
CA LEU A 138 -0.73 10.50 0.12
C LEU A 138 -0.29 11.76 -0.65
N GLY A 139 -1.01 12.06 -1.72
CA GLY A 139 -0.86 13.28 -2.47
C GLY A 139 -2.15 14.09 -2.50
N PHE A 140 -2.00 15.40 -2.62
CA PHE A 140 -3.15 16.29 -2.75
C PHE A 140 -2.87 17.46 -3.71
N LYS A 141 -3.93 18.03 -4.27
CA LYS A 141 -3.90 19.23 -5.09
C LYS A 141 -4.80 20.30 -4.47
N ALA A 142 -4.20 21.39 -4.02
CA ALA A 142 -4.91 22.57 -3.56
C ALA A 142 -5.12 23.53 -4.75
N LEU A 143 -6.38 23.78 -5.11
CA LEU A 143 -6.71 24.71 -6.20
C LEU A 143 -6.42 26.17 -5.83
N GLN A 144 -6.59 26.50 -4.55
CA GLN A 144 -6.31 27.82 -3.98
C GLN A 144 -5.61 27.65 -2.63
N ALA A 145 -4.86 28.69 -2.22
CA ALA A 145 -4.30 28.72 -0.88
C ALA A 145 -5.43 28.84 0.14
N GLY A 146 -5.37 28.07 1.23
CA GLY A 146 -6.46 28.03 2.21
C GLY A 146 -6.32 26.93 3.25
N ASN A 147 -7.40 26.74 4.01
CA ASN A 147 -7.52 25.67 4.99
C ASN A 147 -8.11 24.42 4.31
N LEU A 148 -7.54 23.26 4.61
CA LEU A 148 -7.97 21.96 4.15
C LEU A 148 -8.08 21.01 5.34
N ILE A 149 -8.92 19.99 5.19
CA ILE A 149 -9.22 19.04 6.25
C ILE A 149 -9.04 17.62 5.73
N ILE A 150 -8.17 16.83 6.37
CA ILE A 150 -8.08 15.38 6.15
C ILE A 150 -8.81 14.66 7.28
N SER A 151 -9.68 13.70 6.94
CA SER A 151 -10.36 12.89 7.95
C SER A 151 -10.61 11.46 7.48
N VAL A 152 -10.91 10.57 8.44
CA VAL A 152 -11.46 9.24 8.18
C VAL A 152 -12.98 9.37 8.22
N ILE A 153 -13.67 9.06 7.11
CA ILE A 153 -15.13 9.11 7.06
C ILE A 153 -15.79 7.77 7.36
N ASP A 154 -15.06 6.67 7.10
CA ASP A 154 -15.48 5.32 7.43
C ASP A 154 -14.26 4.41 7.56
N ALA A 155 -14.39 3.33 8.32
CA ALA A 155 -13.37 2.30 8.48
C ALA A 155 -13.99 0.98 8.91
N ASP A 156 -13.39 -0.15 8.51
CA ASP A 156 -13.81 -1.48 8.94
C ASP A 156 -12.63 -2.40 9.32
N GLY A 157 -12.97 -3.56 9.86
CA GLY A 157 -11.99 -4.55 10.32
C GLY A 157 -11.13 -3.99 11.44
N ILE A 158 -9.81 -4.26 11.41
CA ILE A 158 -8.88 -3.84 12.46
C ILE A 158 -8.90 -2.32 12.73
N PHE A 159 -9.23 -1.51 11.72
CA PHE A 159 -9.27 -0.05 11.83
C PHE A 159 -10.49 0.45 12.63
N SER A 160 -11.56 -0.36 12.67
CA SER A 160 -12.70 -0.15 13.57
C SER A 160 -12.50 -0.78 14.95
N GLU A 161 -11.54 -1.70 15.09
CA GLU A 161 -11.26 -2.47 16.31
C GLU A 161 -10.09 -1.92 17.15
N GLY A 162 -9.56 -0.75 16.80
CA GLY A 162 -8.59 -0.02 17.61
C GLY A 162 -7.19 0.11 17.02
N GLN A 163 -6.95 -0.36 15.79
CA GLN A 163 -5.73 0.01 15.06
C GLN A 163 -5.70 1.52 14.82
N GLU A 164 -4.68 2.21 15.33
CA GLU A 164 -4.49 3.64 15.12
C GLU A 164 -4.21 3.93 13.64
N ILE A 165 -4.88 4.96 13.12
CA ILE A 165 -4.64 5.57 11.81
C ILE A 165 -4.01 6.93 12.09
N LEU A 166 -2.71 7.04 11.84
CA LEU A 166 -1.95 8.25 12.10
C LEU A 166 -1.63 8.95 10.78
N LEU A 167 -1.93 10.24 10.71
CA LEU A 167 -1.48 11.10 9.62
C LEU A 167 -0.16 11.75 10.03
N ARG A 168 0.87 11.51 9.23
CA ARG A 168 2.18 12.15 9.40
C ARG A 168 2.31 13.29 8.40
N ASP A 169 2.41 14.52 8.91
CA ASP A 169 2.69 15.73 8.14
C ASP A 169 4.19 15.99 8.15
N LYS A 170 4.86 15.68 7.03
CA LYS A 170 6.30 15.85 6.86
C LYS A 170 6.74 17.31 6.73
N LEU A 171 5.82 18.22 6.38
CA LEU A 171 6.15 19.65 6.33
C LEU A 171 6.32 20.21 7.75
N ASN A 172 5.44 19.82 8.66
CA ASN A 172 5.42 20.30 10.04
C ASN A 172 6.15 19.38 11.03
N GLY A 173 6.53 18.17 10.61
CA GLY A 173 7.14 17.16 11.47
C GLY A 173 6.19 16.61 12.54
N THR A 174 4.88 16.68 12.31
CA THR A 174 3.85 16.25 13.28
C THR A 174 3.22 14.94 12.84
N THR A 175 2.94 14.07 13.81
CA THR A 175 2.11 12.87 13.61
C THR A 175 0.88 12.99 14.49
N SER A 176 -0.31 12.77 13.94
CA SER A 176 -1.58 12.94 14.64
C SER A 176 -2.53 11.79 14.31
N SER A 177 -3.19 11.22 15.32
CA SER A 177 -4.28 10.27 15.07
C SER A 177 -5.45 10.98 14.42
N ILE A 178 -5.97 10.37 13.35
CA ILE A 178 -7.14 10.86 12.61
C ILE A 178 -8.32 9.88 12.69
N ASN A 179 -8.29 8.91 13.60
CA ASN A 179 -9.36 7.92 13.78
C ASN A 179 -10.73 8.57 14.04
N ASN A 180 -10.76 9.59 14.91
CA ASN A 180 -11.98 10.27 15.34
C ASN A 180 -11.91 11.80 15.26
N THR A 181 -10.72 12.34 14.97
CA THR A 181 -10.47 13.79 14.96
C THR A 181 -9.90 14.18 13.60
N PRO A 182 -10.53 15.11 12.87
CA PRO A 182 -10.01 15.58 11.59
C PRO A 182 -8.71 16.36 11.76
N TYR A 183 -7.78 16.20 10.82
CA TYR A 183 -6.55 16.98 10.73
C TYR A 183 -6.77 18.23 9.88
N ASN A 184 -6.66 19.40 10.52
CA ASN A 184 -6.81 20.69 9.86
C ASN A 184 -5.44 21.27 9.53
N PHE A 185 -5.26 21.76 8.30
CA PHE A 185 -3.99 22.33 7.87
C PHE A 185 -4.18 23.41 6.82
N THR A 186 -3.21 24.31 6.73
CA THR A 186 -3.14 25.28 5.64
C THR A 186 -2.18 24.82 4.55
N SER A 187 -2.47 25.21 3.32
CA SER A 187 -1.62 24.96 2.15
C SER A 187 -1.68 26.14 1.20
N ASP A 188 -0.58 26.37 0.48
CA ASP A 188 -0.59 27.17 -0.74
C ASP A 188 -1.29 26.41 -1.88
N SER A 189 -1.62 27.11 -2.97
CA SER A 189 -2.09 26.44 -4.19
C SER A 189 -0.95 25.65 -4.83
N GLY A 190 -1.26 24.44 -5.30
CA GLY A 190 -0.23 23.57 -5.86
C GLY A 190 -0.60 22.09 -5.77
N THR A 191 0.38 21.25 -6.08
CA THR A 191 0.30 19.80 -5.94
C THR A 191 1.41 19.33 -5.04
N PHE A 192 1.08 18.51 -4.05
CA PHE A 192 1.97 18.09 -3.00
C PHE A 192 1.87 16.57 -2.82
N ASN A 193 2.90 15.86 -3.28
CA ASN A 193 2.96 14.39 -3.22
C ASN A 193 3.79 13.86 -2.05
N ASP A 194 4.53 14.75 -1.38
CA ASP A 194 5.54 14.37 -0.40
C ASP A 194 5.23 14.92 1.00
N ARG A 195 4.04 15.47 1.23
CA ARG A 195 3.68 16.07 2.53
C ARG A 195 3.09 15.05 3.49
N PHE A 196 2.15 14.23 3.03
CA PHE A 196 1.34 13.39 3.90
C PHE A 196 1.56 11.90 3.65
N GLU A 197 1.42 11.13 4.71
CA GLU A 197 1.39 9.68 4.67
C GLU A 197 0.57 9.15 5.85
N ILE A 198 -0.09 8.01 5.65
CA ILE A 198 -0.69 7.24 6.74
C ILE A 198 0.37 6.29 7.28
N VAL A 199 0.48 6.26 8.61
CA VAL A 199 1.26 5.29 9.37
C VAL A 199 0.44 4.68 10.49
N TYR A 200 0.88 3.53 10.99
CA TYR A 200 0.13 2.72 11.95
C TYR A 200 0.84 2.56 13.30
N THR A 201 1.99 3.22 13.48
CA THR A 201 2.68 3.33 14.77
C THR A 201 3.22 4.74 14.98
N ASN A 202 3.24 5.18 16.24
CA ASN A 202 3.86 6.44 16.67
C ASN A 202 5.39 6.37 16.73
N ALA A 203 5.99 5.25 16.34
CA ALA A 203 7.43 5.22 16.15
C ALA A 203 7.75 6.24 15.06
N ASN A 204 8.61 7.20 15.37
CA ASN A 204 9.28 8.01 14.36
C ASN A 204 10.11 7.04 13.50
N LEU A 205 9.47 6.32 12.57
CA LEU A 205 10.14 5.66 11.47
C LEU A 205 10.79 6.80 10.72
N ALA A 206 12.07 7.00 11.01
CA ALA A 206 12.95 7.94 10.36
C ALA A 206 12.61 7.91 8.88
N ILE A 207 12.02 9.02 8.44
CA ILE A 207 11.83 9.47 7.07
C ILE A 207 12.32 8.41 6.06
N SER A 208 11.41 7.58 5.56
CA SER A 208 11.67 6.80 4.34
C SER A 208 11.61 7.76 3.15
N THR A 209 12.51 8.73 3.13
CA THR A 209 12.90 9.39 1.90
C THR A 209 13.55 8.31 1.06
N PHE A 210 13.03 8.10 -0.14
CA PHE A 210 13.70 7.37 -1.18
C PHE A 210 15.05 8.07 -1.41
N GLY A 211 16.11 7.52 -0.83
CA GLY A 211 17.40 8.17 -0.70
C GLY A 211 18.45 7.12 -0.42
N ILE A 212 19.34 6.95 -1.40
CA ILE A 212 20.11 5.75 -1.72
C ILE A 212 19.21 4.55 -2.06
N ALA A 213 19.25 4.11 -3.31
CA ALA A 213 18.49 2.96 -3.78
C ALA A 213 18.71 1.70 -2.92
N LYS A 214 17.72 0.79 -2.91
CA LYS A 214 17.82 -0.57 -2.32
C LYS A 214 19.05 -1.38 -2.80
N ASP A 215 19.78 -0.87 -3.80
CA ASP A 215 20.95 -1.45 -4.47
C ASP A 215 22.31 -1.10 -3.83
N VAL A 216 22.37 -0.50 -2.63
CA VAL A 216 23.65 -0.39 -1.91
C VAL A 216 24.19 -1.77 -1.60
N ARG A 217 25.38 -2.08 -2.12
CA ARG A 217 26.09 -3.33 -1.90
C ARG A 217 27.15 -3.12 -0.83
N VAL A 218 27.11 -3.95 0.21
CA VAL A 218 28.10 -3.96 1.28
C VAL A 218 28.60 -5.39 1.49
N TYR A 219 29.91 -5.57 1.55
CA TYR A 219 30.54 -6.85 1.84
C TYR A 219 31.88 -6.66 2.54
N ALA A 220 32.34 -7.70 3.24
CA ALA A 220 33.67 -7.74 3.82
C ALA A 220 34.58 -8.69 3.04
N LYS A 221 35.86 -8.35 2.93
CA LYS A 221 36.90 -9.19 2.37
C LYS A 221 38.25 -8.79 2.99
N GLU A 222 39.02 -9.78 3.44
CA GLU A 222 40.38 -9.58 3.99
C GLU A 222 40.40 -8.52 5.11
N GLY A 223 39.45 -8.60 6.05
CA GLY A 223 39.35 -7.68 7.19
C GLY A 223 38.88 -6.27 6.85
N LYS A 224 38.53 -5.99 5.59
CA LYS A 224 38.08 -4.68 5.11
C LYS A 224 36.63 -4.72 4.67
N VAL A 225 35.93 -3.61 4.85
CA VAL A 225 34.54 -3.43 4.41
C VAL A 225 34.50 -2.56 3.17
N PHE A 226 33.73 -3.02 2.18
CA PHE A 226 33.52 -2.38 0.90
C PHE A 226 32.06 -1.94 0.80
N VAL A 227 31.85 -0.69 0.36
CA VAL A 227 30.53 -0.10 0.13
C VAL A 227 30.47 0.40 -1.31
N GLN A 228 29.43 0.01 -2.04
CA GLN A 228 29.13 0.48 -3.39
C GLN A 228 27.69 0.99 -3.42
N SER A 229 27.50 2.18 -3.97
CA SER A 229 26.22 2.87 -4.01
C SER A 229 25.97 3.46 -5.41
N PRO A 230 24.73 3.45 -5.93
CA PRO A 230 24.38 4.17 -7.15
C PRO A 230 24.51 5.69 -7.03
N GLU A 231 24.39 6.21 -5.80
CA GLU A 231 24.46 7.62 -5.47
C GLU A 231 25.69 7.92 -4.59
N ASN A 232 26.06 9.19 -4.51
CA ASN A 232 27.21 9.61 -3.70
C ASN A 232 26.98 9.35 -2.22
N ILE A 233 27.92 8.63 -1.62
CA ILE A 233 28.00 8.39 -0.19
C ILE A 233 28.57 9.65 0.46
N ASP A 234 27.99 10.05 1.57
CA ASP A 234 28.52 11.08 2.44
C ASP A 234 29.26 10.43 3.62
N THR A 235 28.56 9.60 4.38
CA THR A 235 29.09 9.00 5.62
C THR A 235 28.90 7.48 5.66
N VAL A 236 29.92 6.75 6.14
CA VAL A 236 29.85 5.31 6.45
C VAL A 236 30.24 5.10 7.90
N ARG A 237 29.41 4.38 8.66
CA ARG A 237 29.67 3.97 10.04
C ARG A 237 29.57 2.47 10.18
N ILE A 238 30.46 1.88 10.97
CA ILE A 238 30.54 0.44 11.19
C ILE A 238 30.51 0.17 12.69
N PHE A 239 29.61 -0.72 13.10
CA PHE A 239 29.40 -1.09 14.49
C PHE A 239 29.51 -2.60 14.67
N ASP A 240 29.87 -3.04 15.87
CA ASP A 240 29.64 -4.41 16.31
C ASP A 240 28.19 -4.64 16.77
N LEU A 241 27.86 -5.88 17.14
CA LEU A 241 26.51 -6.23 17.63
C LEU A 241 26.15 -5.61 18.98
N GLN A 242 27.14 -5.14 19.74
CA GLN A 242 26.90 -4.42 20.99
C GLN A 242 26.66 -2.93 20.75
N GLY A 243 26.69 -2.48 19.48
CA GLY A 243 26.49 -1.09 19.08
C GLY A 243 27.72 -0.21 19.28
N ARG A 244 28.90 -0.78 19.54
CA ARG A 244 30.14 -0.02 19.64
C ARG A 244 30.63 0.34 18.23
N LEU A 245 30.92 1.63 18.03
CA LEU A 245 31.48 2.15 16.79
C LEU A 245 32.91 1.65 16.60
N LEU A 246 33.15 0.95 15.49
CA LEU A 246 34.44 0.41 15.10
C LEU A 246 35.15 1.30 14.07
N SER A 247 34.39 1.93 13.18
CA SER A 247 34.92 2.81 12.14
C SER A 247 33.88 3.83 11.71
N GLU A 248 34.31 5.04 11.42
CA GLU A 248 33.51 6.09 10.80
C GLU A 248 34.33 6.80 9.74
N ARG A 249 33.69 7.05 8.59
CA ARG A 249 34.21 7.94 7.57
C ARG A 249 33.12 8.88 7.08
N SER A 250 33.36 10.17 7.23
CA SER A 250 32.56 11.23 6.62
C SER A 250 33.25 11.78 5.36
N ASP A 251 32.52 12.61 4.61
CA ASP A 251 33.00 13.30 3.41
C ASP A 251 33.53 12.35 2.31
N VAL A 252 32.93 11.16 2.16
CA VAL A 252 33.32 10.20 1.12
C VAL A 252 33.15 10.81 -0.28
N ASN A 253 32.05 11.54 -0.52
CA ASN A 253 31.78 12.29 -1.74
C ASN A 253 31.86 11.47 -3.04
N GLY A 254 31.54 10.18 -2.98
CA GLY A 254 31.63 9.29 -4.13
C GLY A 254 30.80 8.02 -3.98
N PRO A 255 30.60 7.26 -5.07
CA PRO A 255 29.77 6.06 -5.07
C PRO A 255 30.45 4.82 -4.45
N TYR A 256 31.72 4.94 -4.05
CA TYR A 256 32.52 3.84 -3.53
C TYR A 256 33.25 4.26 -2.26
N TYR A 257 33.28 3.35 -1.28
CA TYR A 257 34.10 3.49 -0.09
C TYR A 257 34.70 2.14 0.31
N GLN A 258 35.91 2.18 0.86
CA GLN A 258 36.57 1.04 1.47
C GLN A 258 37.21 1.48 2.78
N THR A 259 37.10 0.64 3.81
CA THR A 259 37.80 0.86 5.07
C THR A 259 39.27 0.46 4.99
N GLU A 260 40.03 0.93 5.97
CA GLU A 260 41.24 0.22 6.40
C GLU A 260 40.87 -1.13 7.04
N GLU A 261 41.87 -1.97 7.31
CA GLU A 261 41.64 -3.25 7.98
C GLU A 261 41.06 -3.02 9.38
N LEU A 262 39.97 -3.71 9.66
CA LEU A 262 39.26 -3.62 10.94
C LEU A 262 39.82 -4.66 11.90
N GLU A 263 40.23 -4.21 13.08
CA GLU A 263 40.62 -5.04 14.23
C GLU A 263 39.38 -5.66 14.93
N ALA A 264 38.42 -6.13 14.12
CA ALA A 264 37.13 -6.63 14.57
C ALA A 264 37.08 -8.16 14.61
N GLY A 265 38.07 -8.87 14.03
CA GLY A 265 38.01 -10.31 13.86
C GLY A 265 36.79 -10.78 13.06
N ARG A 266 36.52 -12.10 13.08
CA ARG A 266 35.37 -12.69 12.38
C ARG A 266 34.10 -12.54 13.20
N GLN A 267 33.33 -11.49 12.93
CA GLN A 267 32.07 -11.20 13.62
C GLN A 267 31.03 -10.55 12.72
N LEU A 268 29.78 -10.49 13.18
CA LEU A 268 28.71 -9.78 12.50
C LEU A 268 28.86 -8.28 12.75
N LEU A 269 28.88 -7.51 11.66
CA LEU A 269 28.98 -6.05 11.67
C LEU A 269 27.68 -5.42 11.18
N ILE A 270 27.39 -4.24 11.71
CA ILE A 270 26.31 -3.36 11.26
C ILE A 270 26.96 -2.19 10.52
N VAL A 271 26.68 -2.06 9.23
CA VAL A 271 27.20 -0.98 8.39
C VAL A 271 26.06 -0.02 8.07
N GLN A 272 26.18 1.21 8.53
CA GLN A 272 25.29 2.32 8.22
C GLN A 272 25.94 3.19 7.15
N VAL A 273 25.22 3.46 6.06
CA VAL A 273 25.65 4.30 4.94
C VAL A 273 24.67 5.46 4.84
N ALA A 274 25.17 6.68 4.74
CA ALA A 274 24.37 7.89 4.62
C ALA A 274 24.77 8.74 3.42
N ASP A 275 23.80 9.41 2.79
CA ASP A 275 24.03 10.41 1.76
C ASP A 275 24.09 11.83 2.34
N LYS A 276 24.34 12.83 1.47
CA LYS A 276 24.39 14.25 1.87
C LYS A 276 23.05 14.82 2.35
N GLN A 277 21.96 14.15 2.01
CA GLN A 277 20.61 14.54 2.41
C GLN A 277 20.22 13.91 3.76
N GLY A 278 21.11 13.10 4.35
CA GLY A 278 20.91 12.45 5.64
C GLY A 278 20.14 11.13 5.55
N HIS A 279 19.88 10.62 4.34
CA HIS A 279 19.20 9.35 4.13
C HIS A 279 20.14 8.21 4.49
N THR A 280 19.66 7.22 5.25
CA THR A 280 20.51 6.14 5.75
C THR A 280 20.01 4.75 5.37
N ILE A 281 20.95 3.89 4.98
CA ILE A 281 20.75 2.45 4.80
C ILE A 281 21.61 1.69 5.78
N VAL A 282 21.06 0.62 6.35
CA VAL A 282 21.77 -0.29 7.24
C VAL A 282 21.88 -1.67 6.58
N LYS A 283 23.10 -2.24 6.57
CA LYS A 283 23.39 -3.60 6.11
C LYS A 283 24.09 -4.38 7.22
N LYS A 284 23.71 -5.64 7.39
CA LYS A 284 24.39 -6.59 8.27
C LYS A 284 25.32 -7.46 7.44
N ILE A 285 26.59 -7.54 7.80
CA ILE A 285 27.59 -8.35 7.07
C ILE A 285 28.44 -9.15 8.06
N MET A 286 28.93 -10.31 7.63
CA MET A 286 29.98 -11.02 8.37
C MET A 286 31.34 -10.48 7.91
N ASN A 287 32.20 -10.08 8.85
CA ASN A 287 33.59 -9.70 8.57
C ASN A 287 34.47 -10.94 8.35
#